data_AF-A0AAU3Q0X8-F1
#
_entry.id   AF-A0AAU3Q0X8-F1
#
_cell.length_a   1.000
_cell.length_b   1.000
_cell.length_c   1.000
_cell.angle_alpha   90.00
_cell.angle_beta   90.00
_cell.angle_gamma   90.00
#
_symmetry.space_group_name_H-M   'P 1'
#
loop_
_entity.id
_entity.type
_entity.pdbx_description
1 polymer ?
#
loop_
_entity_poly.entity_id
_entity_poly.type
_entity_poly.pdbx_seq_one_letter_code
_entity_poly.pdbx_strand_id
1 'polypeptide(L)'
;MSTNDDHRTNTNNSTLGTTAHRVRETVMVMVLAHIPFYSGLTHLWSSLALLIAIATTSLLISVGMLHRVARPLCEQCAEQVPNDPTTSARRNRLLLWIYHRRWHRYWMCVTACLLVAYALNRYAGFPRLAFLPMDLLAVARMYGHWLHPQLTPWCPYCRWGRDDEGDAITEPSPDPSMAAIR
;
A
#
# COMPACT_ATOMS: atom_id res chain seq x y z
N MET A 1 6.52 -29.10 -34.21
CA MET A 1 5.75 -29.36 -32.98
C MET A 1 6.42 -28.60 -31.84
N SER A 2 5.97 -27.37 -31.55
CA SER A 2 6.22 -26.55 -30.34
C SER A 2 6.20 -25.06 -30.71
N THR A 3 5.01 -24.44 -30.74
CA THR A 3 4.83 -22.97 -30.88
C THR A 3 3.53 -22.51 -30.21
N ASN A 4 3.15 -23.09 -29.06
CA ASN A 4 1.84 -22.77 -28.44
C ASN A 4 1.85 -22.50 -26.93
N ASP A 5 3.03 -22.36 -26.31
CA ASP A 5 3.15 -22.12 -24.86
C ASP A 5 3.42 -20.66 -24.46
N ASP A 6 3.87 -19.81 -25.38
CA ASP A 6 4.24 -18.42 -25.04
C ASP A 6 3.04 -17.47 -24.89
N HIS A 7 1.85 -17.85 -25.37
CA HIS A 7 0.69 -16.96 -25.28
C HIS A 7 -0.05 -17.04 -23.93
N ARG A 8 0.17 -18.11 -23.15
CA ARG A 8 -0.55 -18.37 -21.89
C ARG A 8 0.08 -17.69 -20.66
N THR A 9 1.34 -17.29 -20.75
CA THR A 9 2.05 -16.61 -19.66
C THR A 9 1.81 -15.09 -19.65
N ASN A 10 1.37 -14.52 -20.78
CA ASN A 10 1.24 -13.06 -20.92
C ASN A 10 -0.09 -12.51 -20.35
N THR A 11 -1.18 -13.29 -20.40
CA THR A 11 -2.51 -12.87 -19.88
C THR A 11 -2.62 -12.94 -18.35
N ASN A 12 -1.87 -13.82 -17.71
CA ASN A 12 -1.82 -13.89 -16.25
C ASN A 12 -1.05 -12.70 -15.66
N ASN A 13 -0.04 -12.18 -16.37
CA ASN A 13 0.75 -11.04 -15.92
C ASN A 13 -0.04 -9.72 -16.00
N SER A 14 -0.94 -9.57 -16.98
CA SER A 14 -1.74 -8.35 -17.14
C SER A 14 -2.81 -8.18 -16.05
N THR A 15 -3.44 -9.26 -15.62
CA THR A 15 -4.47 -9.23 -14.55
C THR A 15 -3.88 -8.97 -13.16
N LEU A 16 -2.71 -9.55 -12.88
CA LEU A 16 -1.92 -9.29 -11.66
C LEU A 16 -1.37 -7.86 -11.61
N GLY A 17 -0.92 -7.31 -12.74
CA GLY A 17 -0.54 -5.89 -12.83
C GLY A 17 -1.73 -4.98 -12.55
N THR A 18 -2.86 -5.18 -13.23
CA THR A 18 -4.05 -4.34 -13.09
C THR A 18 -4.59 -4.30 -11.65
N THR A 19 -4.57 -5.44 -10.94
CA THR A 19 -4.98 -5.50 -9.52
C THR A 19 -4.02 -4.77 -8.59
N ALA A 20 -2.71 -4.78 -8.88
CA ALA A 20 -1.70 -4.02 -8.12
C ALA A 20 -1.88 -2.49 -8.23
N HIS A 21 -2.51 -2.00 -9.29
CA HIS A 21 -2.81 -0.57 -9.46
C HIS A 21 -4.06 -0.10 -8.73
N ARG A 22 -4.97 -1.01 -8.39
CA ARG A 22 -6.22 -0.71 -7.68
C ARG A 22 -6.08 -0.68 -6.17
N VAL A 23 -4.85 -0.67 -5.63
CA VAL A 23 -4.60 -0.62 -4.19
C VAL A 23 -5.29 0.57 -3.52
N ARG A 24 -5.36 1.74 -4.18
CA ARG A 24 -6.09 2.91 -3.67
C ARG A 24 -7.58 2.64 -3.50
N GLU A 25 -8.20 1.97 -4.47
CA GLU A 25 -9.59 1.55 -4.40
C GLU A 25 -9.77 0.53 -3.28
N THR A 26 -8.82 -0.39 -3.09
CA THR A 26 -8.83 -1.37 -2.00
C THR A 26 -8.76 -0.71 -0.62
N VAL A 27 -7.91 0.32 -0.44
CA VAL A 27 -7.88 1.12 0.82
C VAL A 27 -9.25 1.74 1.08
N MET A 28 -9.88 2.34 0.06
CA MET A 28 -11.18 2.98 0.19
C MET A 28 -12.28 1.97 0.55
N VAL A 29 -12.30 0.82 -0.11
CA VAL A 29 -13.22 -0.30 0.20
C VAL A 29 -13.01 -0.78 1.63
N MET A 30 -11.77 -0.90 2.09
CA MET A 30 -11.47 -1.29 3.47
C MET A 30 -12.02 -0.27 4.47
N VAL A 31 -11.81 1.03 4.26
CA VAL A 31 -12.35 2.07 5.16
C VAL A 31 -13.89 2.01 5.21
N LEU A 32 -14.54 1.88 4.04
CA LEU A 32 -15.99 1.76 3.97
C LEU A 32 -16.51 0.49 4.64
N ALA A 33 -15.80 -0.63 4.50
CA ALA A 33 -16.15 -1.90 5.12
C ALA A 33 -16.11 -1.86 6.65
N HIS A 34 -15.36 -0.93 7.26
CA HIS A 34 -15.30 -0.78 8.72
C HIS A 34 -16.47 0.05 9.30
N ILE A 35 -17.21 0.82 8.49
CA ILE A 35 -18.32 1.66 8.98
C ILE A 35 -19.43 0.85 9.70
N PRO A 36 -19.87 -0.32 9.18
CA PRO A 36 -20.83 -1.18 9.87
C PRO A 36 -20.33 -1.70 11.22
N PHE A 37 -19.02 -1.92 11.37
CA PHE A 37 -18.41 -2.31 12.64
C PHE A 37 -18.61 -1.20 13.67
N TYR A 38 -18.19 0.03 13.37
CA TYR A 38 -18.27 1.15 14.32
C TYR A 38 -19.70 1.57 14.67
N SER A 39 -20.62 1.49 13.72
CA SER A 39 -22.04 1.80 13.93
C SER A 39 -22.81 0.75 14.74
N GLY A 40 -22.21 -0.43 14.94
CA GLY A 40 -22.83 -1.51 15.71
C GLY A 40 -23.94 -2.27 15.02
N LEU A 41 -24.09 -2.09 13.71
CA LEU A 41 -25.01 -2.82 12.82
C LEU A 41 -24.50 -4.25 12.50
N THR A 42 -23.87 -4.91 13.48
CA THR A 42 -23.18 -6.18 13.28
C THR A 42 -24.12 -7.37 13.51
N HIS A 43 -24.95 -7.69 12.52
CA HIS A 43 -25.56 -9.01 12.39
C HIS A 43 -24.48 -10.07 12.06
N LEU A 44 -24.76 -11.36 12.25
CA LEU A 44 -23.79 -12.45 11.96
C LEU A 44 -23.24 -12.39 10.52
N TRP A 45 -24.11 -12.07 9.56
CA TRP A 45 -23.76 -11.91 8.15
C TRP A 45 -22.83 -10.71 7.90
N SER A 46 -23.01 -9.58 8.59
CA SER A 46 -22.11 -8.43 8.43
C SER A 46 -20.76 -8.63 9.11
N SER A 47 -20.70 -9.45 10.16
CA SER A 47 -19.42 -9.85 10.78
C SER A 47 -18.58 -10.75 9.87
N LEU A 48 -19.22 -11.72 9.20
CA LEU A 48 -18.55 -12.57 8.21
C LEU A 48 -18.08 -11.76 6.99
N ALA A 49 -18.94 -10.86 6.48
CA ALA A 49 -18.59 -9.98 5.38
C ALA A 49 -17.39 -9.07 5.71
N LEU A 50 -17.34 -8.53 6.94
CA LEU A 50 -16.21 -7.74 7.42
C LEU A 50 -14.91 -8.55 7.45
N LEU A 51 -14.93 -9.77 8.00
CA LEU A 51 -13.75 -10.64 8.04
C LEU A 51 -13.26 -10.98 6.64
N ILE A 52 -14.16 -11.28 5.70
CA ILE A 52 -13.83 -11.51 4.30
C ILE A 52 -13.21 -10.25 3.69
N ALA A 53 -13.78 -9.07 3.92
CA ALA A 53 -13.25 -7.80 3.40
C ALA A 53 -11.85 -7.47 3.94
N ILE A 54 -11.59 -7.71 5.23
CA ILE A 54 -10.26 -7.53 5.83
C ILE A 54 -9.26 -8.55 5.26
N ALA A 55 -9.66 -9.81 5.12
CA ALA A 55 -8.81 -10.86 4.59
C ALA A 55 -8.46 -10.63 3.11
N THR A 56 -9.43 -10.30 2.27
CA THR A 56 -9.20 -9.99 0.86
C THR A 56 -8.34 -8.75 0.68
N THR A 57 -8.58 -7.69 1.46
CA THR A 57 -7.74 -6.49 1.44
C THR A 57 -6.31 -6.82 1.86
N SER A 58 -6.12 -7.61 2.92
CA SER A 58 -4.79 -8.05 3.38
C SER A 58 -4.04 -8.84 2.31
N LEU A 59 -4.74 -9.71 1.59
CA LEU A 59 -4.19 -10.46 0.48
C LEU A 59 -3.78 -9.53 -0.67
N LEU A 60 -4.65 -8.61 -1.09
CA LEU A 60 -4.37 -7.64 -2.15
C LEU A 60 -3.18 -6.73 -1.83
N ILE A 61 -3.06 -6.28 -0.58
CA ILE A 61 -1.89 -5.53 -0.11
C ILE A 61 -0.63 -6.38 -0.25
N SER A 62 -0.68 -7.64 0.20
CA SER A 62 0.47 -8.54 0.15
C SER A 62 0.93 -8.80 -1.29
N VAL A 63 -0.02 -8.99 -2.21
CA VAL A 63 0.25 -9.12 -3.65
C VAL A 63 0.85 -7.83 -4.21
N GLY A 64 0.30 -6.66 -3.86
CA GLY A 64 0.84 -5.37 -4.27
C GLY A 64 2.26 -5.11 -3.74
N MET A 65 2.54 -5.52 -2.49
CA MET A 65 3.88 -5.49 -1.90
C MET A 65 4.85 -6.39 -2.68
N LEU A 66 4.46 -7.65 -2.94
CA LEU A 66 5.26 -8.60 -3.70
C LEU A 66 5.54 -8.09 -5.13
N HIS A 67 4.52 -7.53 -5.79
CA HIS A 67 4.67 -6.95 -7.12
C HIS A 67 5.70 -5.82 -7.14
N ARG A 68 5.67 -4.92 -6.15
CA ARG A 68 6.63 -3.80 -6.06
C ARG A 68 8.04 -4.25 -5.74
N VAL A 69 8.20 -5.31 -4.94
CA VAL A 69 9.52 -5.93 -4.70
C VAL A 69 10.07 -6.56 -5.99
N ALA A 70 9.21 -7.18 -6.79
CA ALA A 70 9.60 -7.83 -8.04
C ALA A 70 9.79 -6.85 -9.22
N ARG A 71 9.06 -5.73 -9.25
CA ARG A 71 8.99 -4.75 -10.35
C ARG A 71 8.98 -3.31 -9.79
N PRO A 72 10.15 -2.74 -9.46
CA PRO A 72 10.22 -1.45 -8.78
C PRO A 72 9.80 -0.23 -9.63
N LEU A 73 9.70 -0.36 -10.96
CA LEU A 73 9.41 0.77 -11.86
C LEU A 73 8.50 0.34 -13.02
N CYS A 74 7.23 0.11 -12.73
CA CYS A 74 6.23 -0.15 -13.75
C CYS A 74 5.74 1.17 -14.38
N GLU A 75 5.45 1.21 -15.67
CA GLU A 75 4.99 2.43 -16.37
C GLU A 75 3.74 3.04 -15.73
N GLN A 76 2.77 2.20 -15.37
CA GLN A 76 1.53 2.61 -14.67
C GLN A 76 1.79 3.16 -13.26
N CYS A 77 2.92 2.81 -12.64
CA CYS A 77 3.35 3.33 -11.35
C CYS A 77 3.94 4.73 -11.51
N ALA A 78 4.66 4.97 -12.61
CA ALA A 78 5.30 6.25 -12.94
C ALA A 78 4.27 7.33 -13.31
N GLU A 79 3.20 6.95 -14.01
CA GLU A 79 2.08 7.85 -14.33
C GLU A 79 1.33 8.37 -13.08
N GLN A 80 1.45 7.69 -11.94
CA GLN A 80 0.80 8.08 -10.69
C GLN A 80 1.61 9.10 -9.88
N VAL A 81 2.79 9.51 -10.34
CA VAL A 81 3.61 10.52 -9.67
C VAL A 81 2.90 11.89 -9.78
N PRO A 82 2.72 12.61 -8.66
CA PRO A 82 2.07 13.92 -8.69
C PRO A 82 2.91 14.94 -9.43
N ASN A 83 2.24 15.87 -10.15
CA ASN A 83 2.88 16.95 -10.91
C ASN A 83 3.79 17.87 -10.07
N ASP A 84 3.55 17.94 -8.75
CA ASP A 84 4.44 18.60 -7.79
C ASP A 84 4.86 17.60 -6.70
N PRO A 85 5.91 16.81 -6.95
CA PRO A 85 6.35 15.76 -6.03
C PRO A 85 7.00 16.33 -4.77
N THR A 86 7.64 17.50 -4.86
CA THR A 86 8.30 18.16 -3.72
C THR A 86 7.29 18.63 -2.67
N THR A 87 6.23 19.33 -3.09
CA THR A 87 5.16 19.77 -2.19
C THR A 87 4.38 18.58 -1.68
N SER A 88 4.17 17.55 -2.51
CA SER A 88 3.50 16.30 -2.12
C SER A 88 4.28 15.56 -1.03
N ALA A 89 5.61 15.45 -1.15
CA ALA A 89 6.48 14.86 -0.12
C ALA A 89 6.45 15.65 1.18
N ARG A 90 6.43 16.99 1.10
CA ARG A 90 6.32 17.87 2.27
C ARG A 90 4.98 17.71 2.98
N ARG A 91 3.87 17.69 2.24
CA ARG A 91 2.52 17.50 2.79
C ARG A 91 2.35 16.13 3.45
N ASN A 92 2.93 15.09 2.86
CA ASN A 92 2.81 13.71 3.34
C ASN A 92 3.98 13.26 4.23
N ARG A 93 4.75 14.20 4.78
CA ARG A 93 5.94 13.92 5.59
C ARG A 93 5.66 12.97 6.75
N LEU A 94 4.51 13.11 7.42
CA LEU A 94 4.12 12.23 8.52
C LEU A 94 3.91 10.78 8.06
N LEU A 95 3.26 10.58 6.91
CA LEU A 95 2.98 9.24 6.35
C LEU A 95 4.27 8.55 5.92
N LEU A 96 5.18 9.31 5.30
CA LEU A 96 6.52 8.84 4.96
C LEU A 96 7.31 8.47 6.23
N TRP A 97 7.23 9.28 7.29
CA TRP A 97 7.86 8.99 8.57
C TRP A 97 7.32 7.69 9.21
N ILE A 98 6.00 7.51 9.21
CA ILE A 98 5.34 6.29 9.72
C ILE A 98 5.83 5.06 8.94
N TYR A 99 5.93 5.17 7.61
CA TYR A 99 6.43 4.09 6.76
C TYR A 99 7.86 3.66 7.13
N HIS A 100 8.76 4.62 7.36
CA HIS A 100 10.16 4.35 7.74
C HIS A 100 10.35 3.89 9.18
N ARG A 101 9.34 4.02 10.04
CA ARG A 101 9.40 3.47 11.40
C ARG A 101 9.63 1.96 11.32
N ARG A 102 10.58 1.43 12.10
CA ARG A 102 11.13 0.05 12.07
C ARG A 102 10.11 -1.07 12.40
N TRP A 103 8.83 -0.85 12.20
CA TRP A 103 7.75 -1.77 12.49
C TRP A 103 7.47 -2.74 11.33
N HIS A 104 8.24 -2.74 10.25
CA HIS A 104 7.95 -3.54 9.04
C HIS A 104 7.86 -5.04 9.35
N ARG A 105 8.75 -5.53 10.22
CA ARG A 105 8.81 -6.95 10.60
C ARG A 105 7.61 -7.41 11.42
N TYR A 106 7.01 -6.51 12.19
CA TYR A 106 5.88 -6.83 13.06
C TYR A 106 4.53 -6.54 12.40
N TRP A 107 4.51 -5.99 11.18
CA TRP A 107 3.27 -5.58 10.55
C TRP A 107 2.33 -6.77 10.31
N MET A 108 2.85 -7.88 9.78
CA MET A 108 2.06 -9.10 9.60
C MET A 108 1.49 -9.60 10.94
N CYS A 109 2.28 -9.55 12.02
CA CYS A 109 1.82 -9.91 13.35
C CYS A 109 0.72 -8.95 13.84
N VAL A 110 0.89 -7.64 13.65
CA VAL A 110 -0.10 -6.63 14.05
C VAL A 110 -1.41 -6.82 13.29
N THR A 111 -1.36 -7.04 11.97
CA THR A 111 -2.56 -7.28 11.17
C THR A 111 -3.25 -8.58 11.57
N ALA A 112 -2.50 -9.66 11.84
CA ALA A 112 -3.04 -10.91 12.34
C ALA A 112 -3.69 -10.75 13.72
N CYS A 113 -3.03 -10.03 14.64
CA CYS A 113 -3.58 -9.72 15.96
C CYS A 113 -4.87 -8.89 15.84
N LEU A 114 -4.94 -7.93 14.91
CA LEU A 114 -6.15 -7.16 14.67
C LEU A 114 -7.29 -8.04 14.16
N LEU A 115 -7.03 -8.92 13.17
CA LEU A 115 -8.02 -9.88 12.67
C LEU A 115 -8.61 -10.74 13.79
N VAL A 116 -7.74 -11.27 14.66
CA VAL A 116 -8.16 -12.06 15.83
C VAL A 116 -8.95 -11.20 16.81
N ALA A 117 -8.49 -9.99 17.12
CA ALA A 117 -9.17 -9.09 18.04
C ALA A 117 -10.55 -8.66 17.50
N TYR A 118 -10.71 -8.43 16.20
CA TYR A 118 -12.00 -8.19 15.54
C TYR A 118 -12.94 -9.39 15.67
N ALA A 119 -12.45 -10.60 15.40
CA ALA A 119 -13.24 -11.83 15.52
C ALA A 119 -13.69 -12.10 16.96
N LEU A 120 -12.82 -11.81 17.94
CA LEU A 120 -13.07 -12.01 19.36
C LEU A 120 -13.85 -10.86 20.00
N ASN A 121 -13.92 -9.69 19.37
CA ASN A 121 -14.59 -8.51 19.96
C ASN A 121 -16.05 -8.79 20.34
N ARG A 122 -16.73 -9.63 19.55
CA ARG A 122 -18.11 -10.06 19.83
C ARG A 122 -18.27 -10.81 21.16
N TYR A 123 -17.19 -11.41 21.67
CA TYR A 123 -17.15 -12.16 22.92
C TYR A 123 -16.52 -11.36 24.06
N ALA A 124 -15.53 -10.53 23.75
CA ALA A 124 -14.77 -9.79 24.74
C ALA A 124 -15.46 -8.49 25.20
N GLY A 125 -16.43 -7.97 24.45
CA GLY A 125 -17.21 -6.79 24.83
C GLY A 125 -16.41 -5.49 24.84
N PHE A 126 -15.26 -5.44 24.16
CA PHE A 126 -14.48 -4.21 24.09
C PHE A 126 -15.24 -3.12 23.31
N PRO A 127 -15.08 -1.84 23.71
CA PRO A 127 -15.67 -0.74 22.97
C PRO A 127 -15.08 -0.70 21.56
N ARG A 128 -15.95 -0.72 20.55
CA ARG A 128 -15.54 -0.76 19.13
C ARG A 128 -14.62 0.42 18.75
N LEU A 129 -14.78 1.57 19.40
CA LEU A 129 -13.93 2.74 19.20
C LEU A 129 -12.47 2.53 19.64
N ALA A 130 -12.18 1.53 20.50
CA ALA A 130 -10.81 1.22 20.89
C ALA A 130 -9.95 0.69 19.72
N PHE A 131 -10.58 0.21 18.64
CA PHE A 131 -9.88 -0.27 17.44
C PHE A 131 -9.50 0.87 16.47
N LEU A 132 -10.10 2.06 16.64
CA LEU A 132 -9.93 3.18 15.71
C LEU A 132 -8.47 3.66 15.58
N PRO A 133 -7.67 3.79 16.65
CA PRO A 133 -6.25 4.13 16.51
C PRO A 133 -5.46 3.11 15.68
N MET A 134 -5.79 1.83 15.81
CA MET A 134 -5.12 0.76 15.07
C MET A 134 -5.50 0.78 13.59
N ASP A 135 -6.78 1.01 13.27
CA ASP A 135 -7.23 1.16 11.89
C ASP A 135 -6.62 2.38 11.22
N LEU A 136 -6.58 3.53 11.91
CA LEU A 136 -5.94 4.73 11.40
C LEU A 136 -4.46 4.50 11.12
N LEU A 137 -3.76 3.80 12.01
CA LEU A 137 -2.37 3.45 11.81
C LEU A 137 -2.21 2.49 10.62
N ALA A 138 -3.11 1.53 10.46
CA ALA A 138 -3.10 0.59 9.34
C ALA A 138 -3.25 1.31 8.00
N VAL A 139 -4.25 2.18 7.90
CA VAL A 139 -4.51 2.99 6.71
C VAL A 139 -3.33 3.93 6.42
N ALA A 140 -2.85 4.67 7.43
CA ALA A 140 -1.71 5.58 7.27
C ALA A 140 -0.47 4.86 6.74
N ARG A 141 -0.22 3.65 7.25
CA ARG A 141 0.92 2.84 6.85
C ARG A 141 0.77 2.27 5.44
N MET A 142 -0.40 1.75 5.12
CA MET A 142 -0.71 1.22 3.79
C MET A 142 -0.61 2.31 2.73
N TYR A 143 -1.14 3.50 3.03
CA TYR A 143 -1.00 4.67 2.18
C TYR A 143 0.46 5.12 2.07
N GLY A 144 1.21 5.15 3.18
CA GLY A 144 2.65 5.44 3.17
C GLY A 144 3.45 4.46 2.32
N HIS A 145 3.11 3.17 2.35
CA HIS A 145 3.75 2.15 1.50
C HIS A 145 3.45 2.35 0.01
N TRP A 146 2.25 2.80 -0.33
CA TRP A 146 1.89 3.12 -1.71
C TRP A 146 2.60 4.39 -2.21
N LEU A 147 2.63 5.43 -1.38
CA LEU A 147 3.17 6.74 -1.68
C LEU A 147 4.71 6.76 -1.73
N HIS A 148 5.37 5.98 -0.87
CA HIS A 148 6.81 6.03 -0.71
C HIS A 148 7.57 5.76 -2.02
N PRO A 149 7.29 4.68 -2.79
CA PRO A 149 7.96 4.45 -4.07
C PRO A 149 7.84 5.63 -5.06
N GLN A 150 6.69 6.28 -5.12
CA GLN A 150 6.44 7.43 -6.02
C GLN A 150 7.24 8.67 -5.61
N LEU A 151 7.46 8.85 -4.30
CA LEU A 151 8.17 10.00 -3.74
C LEU A 151 9.59 9.66 -3.30
N THR A 152 10.13 8.49 -3.66
CA THR A 152 11.45 8.03 -3.20
C THR A 152 12.55 9.07 -3.41
N PRO A 153 12.66 9.73 -4.60
CA PRO A 153 13.70 10.74 -4.83
C PRO A 153 13.58 11.97 -3.93
N TRP A 154 12.36 12.30 -3.48
CA TRP A 154 12.05 13.49 -2.69
C TRP A 154 11.77 13.19 -1.20
N CYS A 155 11.90 11.92 -0.78
CA CYS A 155 11.58 11.51 0.58
C CYS A 155 12.69 11.96 1.55
N PRO A 156 12.39 12.75 2.60
CA PRO A 156 13.41 13.28 3.51
C PRO A 156 14.00 12.22 4.47
N TYR A 157 13.43 11.02 4.47
CA TYR A 157 13.86 9.89 5.30
C TYR A 157 14.64 8.84 4.50
N CYS A 158 14.54 8.87 3.18
CA CYS A 158 15.38 8.09 2.29
C CYS A 158 16.72 8.80 2.09
N ARG A 159 17.82 8.05 2.14
CA ARG A 159 19.15 8.57 1.77
C ARG A 159 19.37 8.71 0.26
N TRP A 160 18.38 8.39 -0.57
CA TRP A 160 18.51 8.49 -2.03
C TRP A 160 18.63 9.92 -2.57
N GLY A 161 18.46 10.93 -1.71
CA GLY A 161 18.61 12.33 -2.07
C GLY A 161 19.46 13.16 -1.12
N ARG A 162 20.35 12.50 -0.38
CA ARG A 162 21.38 13.15 0.41
C ARG A 162 22.63 12.32 0.23
N ASP A 163 23.37 12.64 -0.84
CA ASP A 163 24.80 12.43 -0.90
C ASP A 163 25.40 12.85 0.45
N ASP A 164 26.37 12.07 0.93
CA ASP A 164 26.91 12.15 2.29
C ASP A 164 27.54 13.54 2.63
N GLU A 165 27.54 14.47 1.67
CA GLU A 165 27.96 15.87 1.76
C GLU A 165 26.81 16.89 1.84
N GLY A 166 25.54 16.51 2.08
CA GLY A 166 24.49 17.49 2.41
C GLY A 166 24.06 18.46 1.29
N ASP A 167 24.54 18.27 0.06
CA ASP A 167 24.00 18.97 -1.10
C ASP A 167 22.64 18.36 -1.48
N ALA A 168 21.69 19.24 -1.80
CA ALA A 168 20.42 18.81 -2.34
C ALA A 168 20.69 18.26 -3.75
N ILE A 169 20.30 17.02 -4.03
CA ILE A 169 20.25 16.51 -5.41
C ILE A 169 19.56 17.55 -6.30
N THR A 170 20.36 18.11 -7.21
CA THR A 170 19.87 18.74 -8.42
C THR A 170 18.99 17.70 -9.11
N GLU A 171 17.72 18.04 -9.26
CA GLU A 171 16.65 17.25 -9.85
C GLU A 171 17.15 16.42 -11.04
N PRO A 172 17.14 15.07 -11.00
CA PRO A 172 17.36 14.30 -12.21
C PRO A 172 16.05 14.42 -12.99
N SER A 173 15.96 15.42 -13.86
CA SER A 173 14.97 15.42 -14.95
C SER A 173 15.18 14.12 -15.73
N PRO A 174 14.25 13.15 -15.70
CA PRO A 174 14.36 12.02 -16.60
C PRO A 174 14.14 12.59 -18.00
N ASP A 175 15.21 12.78 -18.76
CA ASP A 175 15.10 13.00 -20.20
C ASP A 175 14.71 11.64 -20.82
N PRO A 176 13.46 11.48 -21.30
CA PRO A 176 13.02 10.22 -21.89
C PRO A 176 13.76 9.85 -23.18
N SER A 177 14.61 10.73 -23.72
CA SER A 177 15.35 10.49 -24.97
C SER A 177 16.57 9.57 -24.83
N MET A 178 17.05 9.30 -23.61
CA MET A 178 18.29 8.51 -23.40
C MET A 178 18.07 7.00 -23.22
N ALA A 179 16.82 6.54 -23.11
CA ALA A 179 16.50 5.10 -22.96
C ALA A 179 16.26 4.38 -24.30
N ALA A 180 16.31 5.09 -25.44
CA ALA A 180 16.02 4.53 -26.77
C ALA A 180 17.28 4.12 -27.57
N ILE A 181 18.46 4.03 -26.95
CA ILE A 181 19.68 3.54 -27.61
C ILE A 181 20.35 2.48 -26.74
N ARG A 182 19.79 1.26 -26.75
CA ARG A 182 20.61 0.04 -26.77
C ARG A 182 19.85 -1.18 -27.25
#